data_AF-A0AAN8J9G6-F1
#
_entry.id   AF-A0AAN8J9G6-F1
#
_cell.length_a   1.000
_cell.length_b   1.000
_cell.length_c   1.000
_cell.angle_alpha   90.00
_cell.angle_beta   90.00
_cell.angle_gamma   90.00
#
_symmetry.space_group_name_H-M   'P 1'
#
loop_
_entity.id
_entity.type
_entity.pdbx_description
1 polymer ?
#
loop_
_entity_poly.entity_id
_entity_poly.type
_entity_poly.pdbx_seq_one_letter_code
_entity_poly.pdbx_strand_id
1 'polypeptide(L)'
;MPKKQRKRTKMDDSANTSSISDFLDKIVKDDESLRTLIREIYRRDEIMSQLVKPETIELMTNRIIELENEVDELQQYSRRTCLKLSGIKETPNEDTDKLILDLVNTHILPEGEERLNLNHIGRSH
;
A
#
# COMPACT_ATOMS: atom_id res chain seq x y z
N MET A 1 -31.60 57.34 16.21
CA MET A 1 -31.79 56.10 15.41
C MET A 1 -31.59 54.89 16.34
N PRO A 2 -32.64 54.11 16.68
CA PRO A 2 -32.50 52.98 17.61
C PRO A 2 -31.98 51.73 16.89
N LYS A 3 -31.01 51.04 17.49
CA LYS A 3 -30.45 49.77 16.99
C LYS A 3 -31.44 48.63 17.23
N LYS A 4 -31.90 48.00 16.15
CA LYS A 4 -32.81 46.84 16.18
C LYS A 4 -32.04 45.61 16.66
N GLN A 5 -32.21 45.21 17.93
CA GLN A 5 -31.67 43.95 18.45
C GLN A 5 -32.38 42.76 17.77
N ARG A 6 -31.61 41.89 17.09
CA ARG A 6 -32.11 40.58 16.62
C ARG A 6 -32.29 39.68 17.85
N LYS A 7 -33.54 39.34 18.18
CA LYS A 7 -33.85 38.23 19.09
C LYS A 7 -33.33 36.93 18.45
N ARG A 8 -32.37 36.27 19.09
CA ARG A 8 -32.03 34.88 18.78
C ARG A 8 -33.13 34.00 19.35
N THR A 9 -34.01 33.50 18.51
CA THR A 9 -34.88 32.36 18.83
C THR A 9 -33.98 31.15 19.03
N LYS A 10 -33.94 30.61 20.25
CA LYS A 10 -33.44 29.26 20.48
C LYS A 10 -34.44 28.33 19.78
N MET A 11 -34.06 27.76 18.64
CA MET A 11 -34.83 26.67 18.02
C MET A 11 -34.65 25.44 18.91
N ASP A 12 -35.76 24.80 19.27
CA ASP A 12 -35.81 23.58 20.08
C ASP A 12 -35.19 22.40 19.31
N ASP A 13 -33.91 22.10 19.57
CA ASP A 13 -33.23 20.95 19.00
C ASP A 13 -33.84 19.60 19.44
N SER A 14 -34.52 19.56 20.60
CA SER A 14 -35.14 18.33 21.14
C SER A 14 -36.41 17.88 20.39
N ALA A 15 -37.15 18.83 19.79
CA ALA A 15 -38.31 18.53 18.98
C ALA A 15 -37.91 17.92 17.62
N ASN A 16 -36.73 18.30 17.11
CA ASN A 16 -36.20 17.76 15.87
C ASN A 16 -35.65 16.34 16.05
N THR A 17 -34.99 16.04 17.18
CA THR A 17 -34.45 14.68 17.42
C THR A 17 -35.54 13.64 17.67
N SER A 18 -36.63 14.01 18.34
CA SER A 18 -37.79 13.12 18.54
C SER A 18 -38.51 12.82 17.22
N SER A 19 -38.74 13.84 16.38
CA SER A 19 -39.31 13.68 15.04
C SER A 19 -38.47 12.76 14.13
N ILE A 20 -37.14 12.85 14.23
CA ILE A 20 -36.23 11.95 13.50
C ILE A 20 -36.33 10.52 14.04
N SER A 21 -36.39 10.34 15.36
CA SER A 21 -36.56 9.00 15.97
C SER A 21 -37.86 8.33 15.52
N ASP A 22 -38.97 9.06 15.56
CA ASP A 22 -40.27 8.55 15.14
C ASP A 22 -40.30 8.18 13.66
N PHE A 23 -39.56 8.92 12.83
CA PHE A 23 -39.40 8.62 11.41
C PHE A 23 -38.54 7.37 11.18
N LEU A 24 -37.45 7.21 11.93
CA LEU A 24 -36.60 6.02 11.87
C LEU A 24 -37.35 4.77 12.35
N ASP A 25 -38.13 4.86 13.43
CA ASP A 25 -38.94 3.75 13.93
C ASP A 25 -40.05 3.32 12.95
N LYS A 26 -40.53 4.25 12.14
CA LYS A 26 -41.51 3.97 11.08
C LYS A 26 -40.86 3.28 9.88
N ILE A 27 -39.65 3.68 9.53
CA ILE A 27 -38.85 3.07 8.45
C ILE A 27 -38.39 1.67 8.84
N VAL A 28 -37.95 1.47 10.09
CA VAL A 28 -37.45 0.18 10.58
C VAL A 28 -38.51 -0.93 10.49
N LYS A 29 -39.80 -0.57 10.47
CA LYS A 29 -40.93 -1.49 10.31
C LYS A 29 -41.18 -1.90 8.86
N ASP A 30 -40.52 -1.28 7.89
CA ASP A 30 -40.65 -1.56 6.46
C ASP A 30 -39.29 -1.94 5.85
N ASP A 31 -39.10 -3.25 5.63
CA ASP A 31 -37.85 -3.83 5.10
C ASP A 31 -37.46 -3.28 3.72
N GLU A 32 -38.43 -2.85 2.90
CA GLU A 32 -38.15 -2.32 1.56
C GLU A 32 -37.59 -0.88 1.63
N SER A 33 -38.17 -0.06 2.51
CA SER A 33 -37.65 1.27 2.84
C SER A 33 -36.26 1.21 3.48
N LEU A 34 -36.04 0.26 4.41
CA LEU A 34 -34.71 0.02 5.00
C LEU A 34 -33.66 -0.32 3.93
N ARG A 35 -33.96 -1.25 3.03
CA ARG A 35 -33.03 -1.63 1.94
C ARG A 35 -32.73 -0.48 1.00
N THR A 36 -33.68 0.43 0.81
CA THR A 36 -33.51 1.61 -0.05
C THR A 36 -32.63 2.65 0.62
N LEU A 37 -32.83 2.90 1.92
CA LEU A 37 -31.97 3.79 2.69
C LEU A 37 -30.56 3.26 2.85
N ILE A 38 -30.38 1.97 3.11
CA ILE A 38 -29.06 1.34 3.16
C ILE A 38 -28.35 1.55 1.81
N ARG A 39 -29.03 1.31 0.69
CA ARG A 39 -28.48 1.57 -0.65
C ARG A 39 -28.09 3.03 -0.87
N GLU A 40 -28.91 3.97 -0.40
CA GLU A 40 -28.61 5.40 -0.51
C GLU A 40 -27.48 5.86 0.43
N ILE A 41 -27.36 5.28 1.62
CA ILE A 41 -26.23 5.49 2.53
C ILE A 41 -24.93 4.98 1.89
N TYR A 42 -24.96 3.79 1.29
CA TYR A 42 -23.82 3.21 0.57
C TYR A 42 -23.40 4.03 -0.66
N ARG A 43 -24.31 4.82 -1.25
CA ARG A 43 -24.01 5.69 -2.40
C ARG A 43 -23.36 7.02 -2.02
N ARG A 44 -23.34 7.37 -0.74
CA ARG A 44 -22.76 8.64 -0.25
C ARG A 44 -21.43 8.37 0.44
N ASP A 45 -20.34 8.62 -0.28
CA ASP A 45 -18.96 8.42 0.18
C ASP A 45 -18.64 9.19 1.49
N GLU A 46 -19.26 10.36 1.69
CA GLU A 46 -19.11 11.17 2.91
C GLU A 46 -19.66 10.49 4.18
N ILE A 47 -20.68 9.65 4.05
CA ILE A 47 -21.28 8.91 5.17
C ILE A 47 -20.52 7.61 5.37
N MET A 48 -20.18 6.93 4.28
CA MET A 48 -19.39 5.70 4.32
C MET A 48 -17.99 5.91 4.90
N SER A 49 -17.32 7.02 4.57
CA SER A 49 -16.01 7.37 5.13
C SER A 49 -16.03 7.62 6.65
N GLN A 50 -17.18 8.01 7.22
CA GLN A 50 -17.36 8.13 8.67
C GLN A 50 -17.71 6.80 9.35
N LEU A 51 -18.30 5.86 8.60
CA LEU A 51 -18.63 4.50 9.06
C LEU A 51 -17.41 3.56 9.03
N VAL A 52 -16.50 3.75 8.06
CA VAL A 52 -15.22 3.05 8.04
C VAL A 52 -14.35 3.65 9.13
N LYS A 53 -13.97 2.84 10.12
CA LYS A 53 -13.15 3.30 11.25
C LYS A 53 -11.80 3.79 10.72
N PRO A 54 -11.49 5.10 10.80
CA PRO A 54 -10.23 5.65 10.27
C PRO A 54 -9.01 4.99 10.93
N GLU A 55 -9.13 4.60 12.20
CA GLU A 55 -8.12 3.85 12.94
C GLU A 55 -7.75 2.52 12.27
N THR A 56 -8.73 1.81 11.69
CA THR A 56 -8.46 0.52 11.02
C THR A 56 -7.72 0.74 9.71
N ILE A 57 -8.06 1.79 8.96
CA ILE A 57 -7.33 2.17 7.75
C ILE A 57 -5.89 2.51 8.12
N GLU A 58 -5.69 3.35 9.14
CA GLU A 58 -4.37 3.79 9.58
C GLU A 58 -3.48 2.61 10.02
N LEU A 59 -4.03 1.68 10.80
CA LEU A 59 -3.32 0.46 11.20
C LEU A 59 -2.94 -0.41 10.00
N MET A 60 -3.85 -0.58 9.04
CA MET A 60 -3.58 -1.36 7.83
C MET A 60 -2.52 -0.68 6.95
N THR A 61 -2.57 0.64 6.80
CA THR A 61 -1.56 1.39 6.04
C THR A 61 -0.19 1.30 6.69
N ASN A 62 -0.12 1.40 8.02
CA ASN A 62 1.14 1.23 8.75
C ASN A 62 1.70 -0.17 8.56
N ARG A 63 0.83 -1.19 8.58
CA ARG A 63 1.26 -2.57 8.34
C ARG A 63 1.78 -2.79 6.92
N ILE A 64 1.20 -2.15 5.92
CA ILE A 64 1.70 -2.20 4.54
C ILE A 64 3.10 -1.60 4.48
N ILE A 65 3.30 -0.42 5.06
CA ILE A 65 4.60 0.26 5.08
C ILE A 65 5.67 -0.61 5.78
N GLU A 66 5.33 -1.23 6.92
CA GLU A 66 6.23 -2.15 7.61
C GLU A 66 6.66 -3.33 6.72
N LEU A 67 5.70 -3.94 6.03
CA LEU A 67 5.97 -5.09 5.15
C LEU A 67 6.79 -4.68 3.92
N GLU A 68 6.53 -3.51 3.35
CA GLU A 68 7.32 -2.97 2.24
C GLU A 68 8.77 -2.75 2.68
N ASN A 69 8.99 -2.16 3.85
CA ASN A 69 10.34 -1.98 4.41
C ASN A 69 11.04 -3.32 4.66
N GLU A 70 10.35 -4.31 5.23
CA GLU A 70 10.91 -5.64 5.48
C GLU A 70 11.30 -6.32 4.16
N VAL A 71 10.48 -6.21 3.12
CA VAL A 71 10.79 -6.74 1.78
C VAL A 71 12.01 -6.04 1.20
N ASP A 72 12.11 -4.72 1.32
CA ASP A 72 13.25 -3.96 0.82
C ASP A 72 14.55 -4.34 1.55
N GLU A 73 14.49 -4.49 2.87
CA GLU A 73 15.62 -5.00 3.65
C GLU A 73 16.03 -6.39 3.19
N LEU A 74 15.09 -7.33 3.06
CA LEU A 74 15.36 -8.68 2.59
C LEU A 74 15.99 -8.70 1.19
N GLN A 75 15.50 -7.86 0.28
CA GLN A 75 16.09 -7.74 -1.06
C GLN A 75 17.52 -7.20 -1.01
N GLN A 76 17.76 -6.19 -0.16
CA GLN A 76 19.10 -5.63 0.03
C GLN A 76 20.05 -6.67 0.62
N TYR A 77 19.61 -7.42 1.63
CA TYR A 77 20.37 -8.51 2.22
C TYR A 77 20.71 -9.59 1.20
N SER A 78 19.73 -9.99 0.38
CA SER A 78 19.92 -10.99 -0.68
C SER A 78 20.96 -10.52 -1.71
N ARG A 79 20.95 -9.23 -2.08
CA ARG A 79 21.85 -8.67 -3.10
C ARG A 79 23.21 -8.21 -2.54
N ARG A 80 23.44 -8.29 -1.23
CA ARG A 80 24.63 -7.73 -0.56
C ARG A 80 25.96 -8.24 -1.12
N THR A 81 26.00 -9.49 -1.59
CA THR A 81 27.19 -10.12 -2.18
C THR A 81 27.13 -10.23 -3.70
N CYS A 82 26.10 -9.67 -4.34
CA CYS A 82 25.97 -9.69 -5.79
C CYS A 82 26.74 -8.51 -6.40
N LEU A 83 27.42 -8.76 -7.52
CA LEU A 83 28.04 -7.72 -8.33
C LEU A 83 27.19 -7.45 -9.55
N LYS A 84 26.97 -6.16 -9.86
CA LYS A 84 26.29 -5.75 -11.10
C LYS A 84 27.33 -5.40 -12.15
N LEU A 85 27.37 -6.19 -13.22
CA LEU A 85 28.23 -5.97 -14.37
C LEU A 85 27.40 -5.36 -15.51
N SER A 86 27.92 -4.31 -16.14
CA SER A 86 27.19 -3.57 -17.18
C SER A 86 28.14 -3.03 -18.25
N GLY A 87 27.61 -2.74 -19.44
CA GLY A 87 28.41 -2.29 -20.58
C GLY A 87 29.10 -3.43 -21.35
N ILE A 88 28.78 -4.68 -21.04
CA ILE A 88 29.28 -5.85 -21.78
C ILE A 88 28.32 -6.11 -22.94
N LYS A 89 28.86 -6.24 -24.14
CA LYS A 89 28.08 -6.52 -25.34
C LYS A 89 27.73 -8.01 -25.37
N GLU A 90 26.45 -8.32 -25.28
CA GLU A 90 25.95 -9.70 -25.37
C GLU A 90 25.71 -10.12 -26.82
N THR A 91 25.85 -11.42 -27.08
CA THR A 91 25.55 -12.07 -28.37
C THR A 91 24.47 -13.15 -28.21
N PRO A 92 23.73 -13.48 -29.28
CA PRO A 92 22.73 -14.55 -29.21
C PRO A 92 23.36 -15.90 -28.83
N ASN A 93 22.72 -16.63 -27.91
CA ASN A 93 23.17 -17.92 -27.37
C ASN A 93 24.52 -17.88 -26.62
N GLU A 94 24.89 -16.73 -26.06
CA GLU A 94 26.10 -16.61 -25.26
C GLU A 94 25.95 -17.23 -23.87
N ASP A 95 27.04 -17.86 -23.42
CA ASP A 95 27.14 -18.44 -22.08
C ASP A 95 27.64 -17.37 -21.10
N THR A 96 26.73 -16.85 -20.28
CA THR A 96 27.02 -15.77 -19.33
C THR A 96 28.08 -16.20 -18.31
N ASP A 97 28.12 -17.47 -17.90
CA ASP A 97 29.11 -17.96 -16.94
C ASP A 97 30.52 -17.82 -17.50
N LYS A 98 30.71 -18.19 -18.78
CA LYS A 98 32.00 -18.03 -19.47
C LYS A 98 32.37 -16.57 -19.64
N LEU A 99 31.42 -15.73 -20.05
CA LEU A 99 31.63 -14.31 -20.23
C LEU A 99 32.11 -13.63 -18.94
N ILE A 100 31.50 -13.98 -17.79
CA ILE A 100 31.95 -13.46 -16.49
C ILE A 100 33.32 -14.03 -16.11
N LEU A 101 33.55 -15.33 -16.28
CA LEU A 101 34.85 -15.94 -15.97
C LEU A 101 35.98 -15.32 -16.79
N ASP A 102 35.77 -15.07 -18.09
CA ASP A 102 36.75 -14.44 -18.97
C ASP A 102 37.02 -12.99 -18.55
N LEU A 103 35.98 -12.23 -18.19
CA LEU A 103 36.12 -10.87 -17.67
C LEU A 103 36.99 -10.85 -16.39
N VAL A 104 36.68 -11.72 -15.42
CA VAL A 104 37.39 -11.78 -14.14
C VAL A 104 38.83 -12.23 -14.33
N ASN A 105 39.06 -13.31 -15.09
CA ASN A 105 40.39 -13.84 -15.37
C ASN A 105 41.30 -12.88 -16.15
N THR A 106 40.71 -11.97 -16.94
CA THR A 106 41.47 -11.04 -17.80
C THR A 106 41.74 -9.71 -17.10
N HIS A 107 40.79 -9.20 -16.32
CA HIS A 107 40.84 -7.81 -15.83
C HIS A 107 40.93 -7.67 -14.31
N ILE A 108 40.59 -8.72 -13.55
CA ILE A 108 40.50 -8.65 -12.08
C ILE A 108 41.56 -9.52 -11.42
N LEU A 109 41.79 -10.74 -11.93
CA LEU A 109 42.79 -11.64 -11.38
C LEU A 109 44.22 -11.13 -11.63
N PRO A 110 45.08 -11.08 -10.60
CA PRO A 110 46.48 -10.72 -10.75
C PRO A 110 47.25 -11.72 -11.61
N GLU A 111 48.33 -11.24 -12.26
CA GLU A 111 49.25 -12.13 -12.97
C GLU A 111 49.91 -13.12 -12.01
N GLY A 112 49.81 -14.42 -12.33
CA GLY A 112 50.41 -15.50 -11.55
C GLY A 112 49.45 -16.27 -10.63
N GLU A 113 48.19 -15.84 -10.51
CA GLU A 113 47.16 -16.60 -9.79
C GLU A 113 46.49 -17.67 -10.67
N GLU A 114 45.93 -18.71 -10.03
CA GLU A 114 45.19 -19.76 -10.71
C GLU A 114 43.93 -19.18 -11.35
N ARG A 115 43.70 -19.51 -12.62
CA ARG A 115 42.52 -19.06 -13.35
C ARG A 115 41.26 -19.75 -12.85
N LEU A 116 40.21 -18.95 -12.64
CA LEU A 116 38.90 -19.45 -12.30
C LEU A 116 38.30 -20.21 -13.49
N ASN A 117 37.59 -21.29 -13.18
CA ASN A 117 36.87 -22.12 -14.14
C ASN A 117 35.46 -22.42 -13.62
N LEU A 118 34.63 -23.09 -14.43
CA LEU A 118 33.23 -23.38 -14.12
C LEU A 118 33.01 -24.13 -12.79
N ASN A 119 33.99 -24.91 -12.32
CA ASN A 119 33.87 -25.65 -11.06
C ASN A 119 33.90 -24.73 -9.83
N HIS A 120 34.37 -23.49 -10.00
CA HIS A 120 34.38 -22.47 -8.95
C HIS A 120 33.03 -21.75 -8.81
N ILE A 121 32.08 -21.99 -9.73
CA ILE A 121 30.74 -21.39 -9.67
C ILE A 121 29.86 -22.24 -8.75
N GLY A 122 29.53 -21.69 -7.58
CA GLY A 122 28.54 -22.28 -6.69
C GLY A 122 27.13 -22.14 -7.27
N ARG A 123 26.48 -23.26 -7.57
CA ARG A 123 25.07 -23.31 -7.98
C ARG A 123 24.23 -23.78 -6.80
N SER A 124 23.12 -23.08 -6.51
CA SER A 124 22.12 -23.62 -5.57
C SER A 124 21.41 -24.81 -6.22
N HIS A 125 21.32 -25.92 -5.48
CA HIS A 125 20.58 -27.13 -5.86
C HIS A 125 19.07 -26.91 -5.79
#